data_AF-A0A7X7F0Y5-F1
#
_entry.id   AF-A0A7X7F0Y5-F1
#
_cell.length_a   1.000
_cell.length_b   1.000
_cell.length_c   1.000
_cell.angle_alpha   90.00
_cell.angle_beta   90.00
_cell.angle_gamma   90.00
#
_symmetry.space_group_name_H-M   'P 1'
#
loop_
_entity.id
_entity.type
_entity.pdbx_description
1 polymer ?
#
loop_
_entity_poly.entity_id
_entity_poly.type
_entity_poly.pdbx_seq_one_letter_code
_entity_poly.pdbx_strand_id
1 'polypeptide(L)' 'MTQRELNRAVARATGESPCMISRLGFGVADPDIVAFDPEPYDFRDAQEKHLDWDELVDSRLALVS' A
#
# COMPACT_ATOMS: atom_id res chain seq x y z
N MET A 1 0.89 2.55 21.84
CA MET A 1 -0.46 2.89 21.32
C MET A 1 -1.12 1.58 20.90
N THR A 2 -2.36 1.36 21.30
CA THR A 2 -3.14 0.17 20.94
C THR A 2 -3.95 0.39 19.68
N GLN A 3 -4.35 -0.69 19.00
CA GLN A 3 -5.22 -0.62 17.81
C GLN A 3 -6.53 0.15 18.07
N ARG A 4 -7.08 0.03 19.29
CA ARG A 4 -8.31 0.73 19.70
C ARG A 4 -8.08 2.24 19.84
N GLU A 5 -6.91 2.65 20.30
CA GLU A 5 -6.55 4.07 20.41
C GLU A 5 -6.32 4.69 19.04
N LEU A 6 -5.66 3.96 18.12
CA LEU A 6 -5.51 4.36 16.73
C LEU A 6 -6.88 4.57 16.05
N ASN A 7 -7.78 3.57 16.14
CA ASN A 7 -9.10 3.67 15.53
C ASN A 7 -9.91 4.86 16.06
N ARG A 8 -9.79 5.18 17.35
CA ARG A 8 -10.44 6.35 17.96
C ARG A 8 -9.82 7.66 17.50
N ALA A 9 -8.50 7.72 17.36
CA ALA A 9 -7.80 8.91 16.89
C ALA A 9 -8.15 9.23 15.43
N VAL A 10 -8.15 8.21 14.57
CA VAL A 10 -8.52 8.36 13.15
C VAL A 10 -10.00 8.75 13.03
N ALA A 11 -10.91 8.07 13.74
CA ALA A 11 -12.33 8.43 13.78
C ALA A 11 -12.56 9.89 14.20
N ARG A 12 -11.80 10.37 15.20
CA ARG A 12 -11.88 11.77 15.64
C ARG A 12 -11.37 12.75 14.59
N ALA A 13 -10.35 12.38 13.81
CA ALA A 13 -9.77 13.23 12.79
C ALA A 13 -10.62 13.29 11.51
N THR A 14 -11.28 12.19 11.14
CA THR A 14 -12.07 12.09 9.90
C THR A 14 -13.57 12.34 10.11
N GLY A 15 -14.05 12.25 11.34
CA GLY A 15 -15.49 12.29 11.65
C GLY A 15 -16.22 10.97 11.37
N GLU A 16 -15.51 9.93 10.93
CA GLU A 16 -16.09 8.61 10.71
C GLU A 16 -16.26 7.81 12.01
N SER A 17 -17.07 6.74 11.96
CA SER A 17 -17.25 5.88 13.12
C SER A 17 -16.02 4.99 13.37
N PRO A 18 -15.68 4.65 14.63
CA PRO A 18 -14.59 3.72 14.93
C PRO A 18 -14.76 2.33 14.29
N CYS A 19 -16.01 1.91 14.06
CA CYS A 19 -16.34 0.66 13.39
C CYS A 19 -15.99 0.71 11.90
N MET A 20 -16.22 1.86 11.25
CA MET A 20 -15.84 2.10 9.86
C MET A 20 -14.33 2.13 9.69
N ILE A 21 -13.62 2.88 10.54
CA ILE A 21 -12.15 2.90 10.57
C ILE A 21 -11.56 1.51 10.78
N SER A 22 -12.16 0.71 11.67
CA SER A 22 -11.72 -0.67 11.90
C SER A 22 -11.87 -1.58 10.67
N ARG A 23 -12.77 -1.25 9.75
CA ARG A 23 -12.97 -2.00 8.50
C ARG A 23 -12.07 -1.52 7.36
N LEU A 24 -11.59 -0.28 7.42
CA LEU A 24 -10.72 0.30 6.39
C LEU A 24 -9.26 -0.19 6.46
N GLY A 25 -8.86 -0.88 7.53
CA GLY A 25 -7.59 -1.60 7.58
C GLY A 25 -6.39 -0.80 8.11
N PHE A 26 -6.61 0.31 8.83
CA PHE A 26 -5.51 0.97 9.56
C PHE A 26 -4.98 0.03 10.65
N GLY A 27 -3.72 -0.35 10.59
CA GLY A 27 -3.06 -1.23 11.55
C GLY A 27 -1.95 -0.53 12.32
N VAL A 28 -1.81 -0.84 13.62
CA VAL A 28 -0.57 -0.54 14.34
C VAL A 28 0.48 -1.56 13.88
N ALA A 29 1.53 -1.09 13.22
CA ALA A 29 2.66 -1.94 12.86
C ALA A 29 3.45 -2.34 14.12
N ASP A 30 3.81 -3.62 14.21
CA ASP A 30 4.72 -4.13 15.24
C ASP A 30 6.15 -4.07 14.68
N PRO A 31 7.07 -3.30 15.31
CA PRO A 31 8.43 -3.15 14.83
C PRO A 31 9.24 -4.46 14.85
N ASP A 32 8.86 -5.44 15.68
CA ASP A 32 9.52 -6.75 15.73
C ASP A 32 8.94 -7.73 14.68
N ILE A 33 7.79 -7.40 14.08
CA ILE A 33 7.17 -8.15 12.99
C ILE A 33 7.49 -7.44 11.67
N VAL A 34 8.69 -7.68 11.16
CA VAL A 34 9.24 -7.12 9.91
C VAL A 34 8.34 -7.41 8.68
N ALA A 35 7.51 -8.45 8.73
CA ALA A 35 6.62 -8.86 7.64
C ALA A 35 5.19 -8.31 7.75
N PHE A 36 4.92 -7.33 8.62
CA PHE A 36 3.62 -6.65 8.67
C PHE A 36 3.60 -5.41 7.76
N ASP A 37 4.08 -5.57 6.52
CA ASP A 37 3.77 -4.63 5.46
C ASP A 37 2.32 -4.91 5.02
N PRO A 38 1.37 -3.97 5.19
CA PRO A 38 -0.01 -4.14 4.77
C PRO A 38 -0.17 -4.09 3.24
N GLU A 39 0.86 -3.66 2.50
CA GLU A 39 0.89 -3.88 1.05
C GLU A 39 0.91 -5.40 0.80
N PRO A 40 0.08 -5.92 -0.12
CA PRO A 40 0.19 -7.32 -0.47
C PRO A 40 1.61 -7.56 -0.97
N TYR A 41 2.39 -8.35 -0.22
CA TYR A 41 3.55 -9.07 -0.74
C TYR A 41 3.04 -10.12 -1.74
N ASP A 42 2.45 -9.65 -2.84
CA ASP A 42 2.23 -10.48 -3.99
C ASP A 42 3.62 -10.69 -4.58
N PHE A 43 4.11 -11.93 -4.57
CA PHE A 43 5.38 -12.27 -5.23
C PHE A 43 5.33 -11.96 -6.75
N ARG A 44 4.15 -11.64 -7.31
CA ARG A 44 3.96 -11.07 -8.65
C ARG A 44 4.32 -9.58 -8.75
N ASP A 45 4.24 -8.83 -7.65
CA ASP A 45 4.66 -7.42 -7.54
C ASP A 45 6.17 -7.26 -7.30
N ALA A 46 6.87 -8.35 -7.00
CA ALA A 46 8.32 -8.42 -7.03
C ALA A 46 8.88 -8.53 -8.46
N GLN A 47 8.01 -8.57 -9.48
CA GLN A 47 8.42 -8.39 -10.86
C GLN A 47 8.82 -6.93 -11.06
N GLU A 48 10.01 -6.73 -11.63
CA GLU A 48 10.72 -5.46 -11.79
C GLU A 48 9.78 -4.27 -12.05
N LYS A 49 9.44 -3.51 -11.00
CA LYS A 49 8.68 -2.25 -11.09
C LYS A 49 9.50 -1.09 -11.69
N HIS A 50 10.61 -1.41 -12.34
CA HIS A 50 11.50 -0.45 -12.97
C HIS A 50 11.20 -0.47 -14.46
N LEU A 51 10.46 0.54 -14.92
CA LEU A 51 10.19 0.74 -16.33
C LEU A 51 11.28 1.64 -16.89
N ASP A 52 12.05 1.13 -17.85
CA ASP A 52 12.97 1.95 -18.63
C ASP A 52 12.16 2.74 -19.68
N TRP A 53 12.16 4.07 -19.53
CA TRP A 53 11.43 4.95 -20.43
C TRP A 53 12.04 4.99 -21.84
N ASP A 54 13.35 4.78 -21.96
CA ASP A 54 14.03 4.78 -23.26
C ASP A 54 13.69 3.50 -24.02
N GLU A 55 13.71 2.34 -23.35
CA GLU A 55 13.31 1.05 -23.94
C GLU A 55 11.84 1.04 -24.41
N LEU A 56 10.94 1.65 -23.63
CA LEU A 56 9.52 1.74 -23.99
C LEU A 56 9.30 2.61 -25.24
N VAL A 57 10.03 3.71 -25.36
CA VAL A 57 9.94 4.62 -26.51
C VAL A 57 10.44 3.90 -27.78
N ASP A 58 11.56 3.19 -27.69
CA ASP A 58 12.13 2.44 -28.81
C ASP A 58 11.21 1.29 -29.27
N SER A 59 10.63 0.56 -28.32
CA SER A 59 9.68 -0.53 -28.61
C SER A 59 8.41 -0.04 -29.31
N ARG A 60 7.92 1.15 -28.96
CA ARG A 60 6.76 1.78 -29.61
C ARG A 60 7.06 2.21 -31.04
N LEU A 61 8.29 2.66 -31.32
CA LEU A 61 8.70 3.03 -32.67
C LEU A 61 8.93 1.80 -33.55
N ALA A 62 9.42 0.70 -32.99
CA ALA A 62 9.62 -0.57 -33.69
C ALA A 62 8.31 -1.24 -34.15
N LEU A 63 7.19 -1.03 -33.44
CA LEU A 63 5.87 -1.57 -33.80
C LEU A 63 5.11 -0.74 -34.86
N VAL A 64 5.62 0.43 -35.23
CA VAL A 64 4.99 1.36 -36.18
C VAL A 64 5.75 1.42 -37.52
N SER A 65 6.86 0.68 -37.64
CA SER A 65 7.61 0.46 -38.90
C SER A 65 7.23 -0.86 -39.55
#